data_AF-A0A1Q7C4Y0-F1
#
_entry.id   AF-A0A1Q7C4Y0-F1
#
_cell.length_a   1.000
_cell.length_b   1.000
_cell.length_c   1.000
_cell.angle_alpha   90.00
_cell.angle_beta   90.00
_cell.angle_gamma   90.00
#
_symmetry.space_group_name_H-M   'P 1'
#
loop_
_entity.id
_entity.type
_entity.pdbx_description
1 polymer ?
#
loop_
_entity_poly.entity_id
_entity_poly.type
_entity_poly.pdbx_seq_one_letter_code
_entity_poly.pdbx_strand_id
1 'polypeptide(L)'
;GNSADAPKTGLRAYVHDVVQVAASLPRQAVLVGHGAAGLVVARALARYPARAGVLVSPVLGGLRNSIGVAARNPLATLPALVGRPLRPRRGQLFSRELPTSVARGYVSRLGRAATRAQWQLLVAGTPESPVGAPPVLIVGSPDDQLVPQSALVRAASWYGGAPLLFPGMGHDLMLDARWAEPIDAILDWLEKA
;
A
#
# COMPACT_ATOMS: atom_id res chain seq x y z
N GLY A 1 -22.20 3.83 12.34
CA GLY A 1 -21.92 2.50 11.76
C GLY A 1 -21.04 1.75 12.74
N ASN A 2 -21.60 0.78 13.44
CA ASN A 2 -20.88 -0.04 14.42
C ASN A 2 -20.55 -1.38 13.78
N SER A 3 -19.45 -1.44 13.03
CA SER A 3 -18.89 -2.73 12.61
C SER A 3 -18.09 -3.27 13.79
N ALA A 4 -18.58 -4.35 14.42
CA ALA A 4 -17.91 -5.02 15.52
C ALA A 4 -16.58 -5.65 15.07
N ASP A 5 -15.61 -5.75 15.99
CA ASP A 5 -14.35 -6.44 15.76
C ASP A 5 -14.60 -7.93 15.47
N ALA A 6 -14.44 -8.33 14.22
CA ALA A 6 -14.55 -9.72 13.80
C ALA A 6 -13.28 -10.50 14.25
N PRO A 7 -13.38 -11.52 15.12
CA PRO A 7 -12.22 -12.19 15.76
C PRO A 7 -11.29 -12.98 14.81
N LYS A 8 -11.59 -13.02 13.50
CA LYS A 8 -10.93 -13.88 12.49
C LYS A 8 -10.64 -13.18 11.15
N THR A 9 -10.42 -11.86 11.13
CA THR A 9 -10.11 -11.15 9.87
C THR A 9 -8.63 -11.30 9.47
N GLY A 10 -8.35 -12.27 8.61
CA GLY A 10 -7.06 -12.41 7.93
C GLY A 10 -7.05 -11.71 6.56
N LEU A 11 -5.88 -11.66 5.93
CA LEU A 11 -5.66 -11.13 4.58
C LEU A 11 -6.62 -11.74 3.55
N ARG A 12 -6.96 -13.03 3.67
CA ARG A 12 -7.96 -13.67 2.79
C ARG A 12 -9.35 -13.04 2.90
N ALA A 13 -9.76 -12.62 4.10
CA ALA A 13 -11.04 -11.96 4.32
C ALA A 13 -11.05 -10.57 3.67
N TYR A 14 -9.97 -9.78 3.82
CA TYR A 14 -9.83 -8.50 3.13
C TYR A 14 -9.85 -8.64 1.61
N VAL A 15 -9.13 -9.63 1.07
CA VAL A 15 -9.13 -9.90 -0.38
C VAL A 15 -10.53 -10.27 -0.87
N HIS A 16 -11.24 -11.13 -0.12
CA HIS A 16 -12.59 -11.53 -0.46
C HIS A 16 -13.56 -10.34 -0.45
N ASP A 17 -13.47 -9.48 0.57
CA ASP A 17 -14.32 -8.29 0.70
C ASP A 17 -14.11 -7.31 -0.47
N VAL A 18 -12.85 -7.02 -0.82
CA VAL A 18 -12.52 -6.18 -1.99
C VAL A 18 -13.07 -6.77 -3.29
N VAL A 19 -12.90 -8.07 -3.51
CA VAL A 19 -13.40 -8.75 -4.72
C VAL A 19 -14.93 -8.74 -4.75
N GLN A 20 -15.60 -8.98 -3.63
CA GLN A 20 -17.06 -8.97 -3.54
C GLN A 20 -17.61 -7.58 -3.89
N VAL A 21 -17.04 -6.52 -3.32
CA VAL A 21 -17.44 -5.14 -3.64
C VAL A 21 -17.18 -4.83 -5.11
N ALA A 22 -15.99 -5.15 -5.63
CA ALA A 22 -15.63 -4.89 -7.02
C ALA A 22 -16.56 -5.63 -8.01
N ALA A 23 -16.94 -6.87 -7.70
CA ALA A 23 -17.87 -7.66 -8.52
C ALA A 23 -19.31 -7.15 -8.46
N SER A 24 -19.69 -6.40 -7.42
CA SER A 24 -21.04 -5.81 -7.29
C SER A 24 -21.21 -4.51 -8.07
N LEU A 25 -20.12 -3.90 -8.56
CA LEU A 25 -20.18 -2.65 -9.31
C LEU A 25 -20.72 -2.89 -10.74
N PRO A 26 -21.46 -1.92 -11.32
CA PRO A 26 -22.03 -2.05 -12.67
C PRO A 26 -20.98 -2.05 -13.78
N ARG A 27 -19.72 -1.72 -13.46
CA ARG A 27 -18.58 -1.69 -14.39
C ARG A 27 -17.35 -2.30 -13.73
N GLN A 28 -16.41 -2.76 -14.55
CA GLN A 28 -15.12 -3.24 -14.05
C GLN A 28 -14.42 -2.18 -13.19
N ALA A 29 -14.04 -2.56 -11.98
CA ALA A 29 -13.43 -1.68 -11.00
C ALA A 29 -11.97 -1.38 -11.34
N VAL A 30 -11.53 -0.17 -11.02
CA VAL A 30 -10.11 0.13 -10.82
C VAL A 30 -9.79 -0.13 -9.35
N LEU A 31 -8.82 -0.99 -9.07
CA LEU A 31 -8.45 -1.33 -7.69
C LEU A 31 -7.23 -0.52 -7.25
N VAL A 32 -7.39 0.30 -6.22
CA VAL A 32 -6.32 1.15 -5.67
C VAL A 32 -5.95 0.68 -4.27
N GLY A 33 -4.68 0.38 -4.03
CA GLY A 33 -4.18 -0.16 -2.77
C GLY A 33 -2.95 0.59 -2.27
N HIS A 34 -3.05 1.20 -1.09
CA HIS A 34 -1.93 1.92 -0.47
C HIS A 34 -1.29 1.15 0.69
N GLY A 35 0.03 1.19 0.81
CA GLY A 35 0.77 0.60 1.93
C GLY A 35 0.45 -0.89 2.05
N ALA A 36 -0.06 -1.30 3.21
CA ALA A 36 -0.53 -2.65 3.48
C ALA A 36 -1.64 -3.13 2.52
N ALA A 37 -2.54 -2.23 2.12
CA ALA A 37 -3.63 -2.57 1.19
C ALA A 37 -3.12 -2.89 -0.22
N GLY A 38 -1.88 -2.51 -0.55
CA GLY A 38 -1.24 -2.90 -1.80
C GLY A 38 -1.19 -4.42 -1.98
N LEU A 39 -0.92 -5.19 -0.91
CA LEU A 39 -0.94 -6.65 -0.98
C LEU A 39 -2.35 -7.22 -1.15
N VAL A 40 -3.34 -6.58 -0.52
CA VAL A 40 -4.75 -6.96 -0.66
C VAL A 40 -5.16 -6.80 -2.12
N VAL A 41 -4.87 -5.65 -2.73
CA VAL A 41 -5.17 -5.38 -4.14
C VAL A 41 -4.39 -6.30 -5.07
N ALA A 42 -3.10 -6.53 -4.83
CA ALA A 42 -2.31 -7.46 -5.63
C ALA A 42 -2.92 -8.87 -5.66
N ARG A 43 -3.45 -9.37 -4.52
CA ARG A 43 -4.16 -10.65 -4.44
C ARG A 43 -5.58 -10.61 -5.00
N ALA A 44 -6.25 -9.46 -4.93
CA ALA A 44 -7.56 -9.27 -5.54
C ALA A 44 -7.48 -9.27 -7.07
N LEU A 45 -6.43 -8.67 -7.65
CA LEU A 45 -6.16 -8.69 -9.09
C LEU A 45 -5.97 -10.12 -9.63
N ALA A 46 -5.49 -11.06 -8.83
CA ALA A 46 -5.40 -12.48 -9.19
C ALA A 46 -6.75 -13.22 -9.14
N ARG A 47 -7.85 -12.56 -8.74
CA ARG A 47 -9.18 -13.17 -8.56
C ARG A 47 -10.31 -12.42 -9.25
N TYR A 48 -10.08 -11.17 -9.61
CA TYR A 48 -11.05 -10.30 -10.25
C TYR A 48 -10.41 -9.65 -11.48
N PRO A 49 -11.03 -9.75 -12.68
CA PRO A 49 -10.56 -9.09 -13.87
C PRO A 49 -10.87 -7.58 -13.77
N ALA A 50 -10.04 -6.86 -13.01
CA ALA A 50 -10.13 -5.42 -12.85
C ALA A 50 -9.93 -4.70 -14.17
N ARG A 51 -10.42 -3.46 -14.29
CA ARG A 51 -10.05 -2.58 -15.40
C ARG A 51 -8.57 -2.22 -15.33
N ALA A 52 -8.10 -1.85 -14.13
CA ALA A 52 -6.72 -1.48 -13.86
C ALA A 52 -6.41 -1.65 -12.36
N GLY A 53 -5.12 -1.73 -12.01
CA GLY A 53 -4.63 -1.70 -10.64
C GLY A 53 -3.70 -0.52 -10.38
N VAL A 54 -3.80 0.13 -9.22
CA VAL A 54 -2.86 1.16 -8.78
C VAL A 54 -2.37 0.83 -7.37
N LEU A 55 -1.07 0.57 -7.22
CA LEU A 55 -0.45 0.23 -5.95
C LEU A 55 0.43 1.38 -5.48
N VAL A 56 0.03 2.06 -4.40
CA VAL A 56 0.66 3.28 -3.90
C VAL A 56 1.51 2.98 -2.66
N SER A 57 2.82 3.21 -2.73
CA SER A 57 3.81 2.79 -1.74
C SER A 57 3.54 1.39 -1.19
N PRO A 58 3.41 0.35 -2.04
CA PRO A 58 2.83 -0.91 -1.61
C PRO A 58 3.79 -1.75 -0.77
N VAL A 59 3.29 -2.26 0.34
CA VAL A 59 3.97 -3.22 1.20
C VAL A 59 3.55 -4.63 0.78
N LEU A 60 4.26 -5.17 -0.22
CA LEU A 60 3.95 -6.49 -0.81
C LEU A 60 4.60 -7.68 -0.09
N GLY A 61 5.37 -7.44 0.97
CA GLY A 61 6.01 -8.50 1.76
C GLY A 61 7.27 -9.13 1.15
N GLY A 62 7.71 -10.23 1.76
CA GLY A 62 8.82 -11.09 1.33
C GLY A 62 10.10 -10.91 2.17
N LEU A 63 10.74 -12.03 2.56
CA LEU A 63 11.93 -12.05 3.44
C LEU A 63 13.04 -11.06 3.01
N ARG A 64 13.29 -10.90 1.69
CA ARG A 64 14.31 -9.97 1.18
C ARG A 64 13.94 -8.49 1.37
N ASN A 65 12.65 -8.14 1.32
CA ASN A 65 12.18 -6.80 1.67
C ASN A 65 12.24 -6.57 3.17
N SER A 66 11.85 -7.57 3.95
CA SER A 66 11.87 -7.51 5.41
C SER A 66 13.28 -7.26 5.96
N ILE A 67 14.32 -7.86 5.35
CA ILE A 67 15.73 -7.61 5.72
C ILE A 67 16.15 -6.16 5.41
N GLY A 68 15.82 -5.63 4.23
CA GLY A 68 16.18 -4.25 3.83
C GLY A 68 15.47 -3.17 4.66
N VAL A 69 14.19 -3.39 4.99
CA VAL A 69 13.41 -2.50 5.86
C VAL A 69 13.90 -2.60 7.32
N ALA A 70 14.19 -3.80 7.82
CA ALA A 70 14.73 -3.98 9.17
C ALA A 70 16.12 -3.35 9.34
N ALA A 71 16.97 -3.40 8.30
CA ALA A 71 18.29 -2.76 8.32
C ALA A 71 18.22 -1.22 8.32
N ARG A 72 17.21 -0.63 7.65
CA ARG A 72 17.05 0.84 7.57
C ARG A 72 16.20 1.43 8.69
N ASN A 73 15.28 0.65 9.25
CA ASN A 73 14.38 1.13 10.28
C ASN A 73 14.04 0.06 11.34
N PRO A 74 15.04 -0.40 12.12
CA PRO A 74 14.85 -1.47 13.09
C PRO A 74 13.78 -1.13 14.13
N LEU A 75 13.68 0.14 14.53
CA LEU A 75 12.67 0.63 15.48
C LEU A 75 11.23 0.55 14.95
N ALA A 76 11.02 0.56 13.64
CA ALA A 76 9.72 0.39 13.01
C ALA A 76 9.38 -1.09 12.74
N THR A 77 10.36 -1.98 12.61
CA THR A 77 10.12 -3.41 12.30
C THR A 77 10.08 -4.28 13.55
N LEU A 78 10.90 -3.98 14.57
CA LEU A 78 10.97 -4.72 15.84
C LEU A 78 9.62 -4.83 16.55
N PRO A 79 8.80 -3.76 16.69
CA PRO A 79 7.51 -3.87 17.38
C PRO A 79 6.54 -4.78 16.62
N ALA A 80 6.55 -4.78 15.28
CA ALA A 80 5.76 -5.72 14.48
C ALA A 80 6.19 -7.17 14.72
N LEU A 81 7.50 -7.42 14.88
CA LEU A 81 8.06 -8.75 15.16
C LEU A 81 7.68 -9.31 16.55
N VAL A 82 7.20 -8.49 17.48
CA VAL A 82 6.67 -8.92 18.79
C VAL A 82 5.17 -8.70 18.92
N GLY A 83 4.46 -8.45 17.80
CA GLY A 83 3.01 -8.25 17.81
C GLY A 83 2.54 -6.96 18.50
N ARG A 84 3.43 -5.96 18.64
CA ARG A 84 3.05 -4.62 19.12
C ARG A 84 2.59 -3.77 17.93
N PRO A 85 1.54 -2.94 18.13
CA PRO A 85 1.04 -2.07 17.06
C PRO A 85 2.13 -1.09 16.65
N LEU A 86 2.42 -1.04 15.35
CA LEU A 86 3.26 0.00 14.77
C LEU A 86 2.62 1.37 14.98
N ARG A 87 3.36 2.28 15.60
CA ARG A 87 3.01 3.70 15.69
C ARG A 87 4.00 4.49 14.83
N PRO A 88 3.80 4.53 13.51
CA PRO A 88 4.66 5.32 12.64
C PRO A 88 4.65 6.77 13.09
N ARG A 89 5.84 7.38 13.14
CA ARG A 89 6.01 8.80 13.47
C ARG A 89 5.69 9.64 12.23
N ARG A 90 5.28 10.90 12.43
CA ARG A 90 4.99 11.84 11.34
C ARG A 90 6.08 11.87 10.27
N GLY A 91 7.35 11.85 10.67
CA GLY A 91 8.48 11.95 9.76
C GLY A 91 8.76 10.69 8.95
N GLN A 92 8.05 9.59 9.22
CA GLN A 92 8.08 8.37 8.41
C GLN A 92 6.93 8.35 7.40
N LEU A 93 5.83 9.05 7.69
CA LEU A 93 4.62 9.06 6.87
C LEU A 93 4.57 10.22 5.89
N PHE A 94 5.06 11.39 6.28
CA PHE A 94 4.93 12.64 5.53
C PHE A 94 6.27 13.30 5.29
N SER A 95 6.34 14.07 4.21
CA SER A 95 7.45 14.98 3.92
C SER A 95 7.65 16.02 5.03
N ARG A 96 8.80 16.69 4.96
CA ARG A 96 9.08 17.85 5.85
C ARG A 96 8.27 19.09 5.46
N GLU A 97 7.72 19.12 4.25
CA GLU A 97 6.94 20.24 3.72
C GLU A 97 5.53 20.27 4.34
N LEU A 98 4.99 19.12 4.78
CA LEU A 98 3.67 19.07 5.40
C LEU A 98 3.67 19.74 6.79
N PRO A 99 2.79 20.72 7.04
CA PRO A 99 2.71 21.39 8.35
C PRO A 99 2.51 20.39 9.50
N THR A 100 3.26 20.57 10.58
CA THR A 100 3.28 19.61 11.70
C THR A 100 1.93 19.48 12.41
N SER A 101 1.08 20.52 12.39
CA SER A 101 -0.30 20.45 12.89
C SER A 101 -1.17 19.51 12.05
N VAL A 102 -1.09 19.64 10.72
CA VAL A 102 -1.82 18.81 9.76
C VAL A 102 -1.36 17.34 9.85
N ALA A 103 -0.04 17.11 9.83
CA ALA A 103 0.54 15.78 9.98
C ALA A 103 0.08 15.09 11.28
N ARG A 104 0.06 15.82 12.40
CA ARG A 104 -0.47 15.29 13.68
C ARG A 104 -1.96 14.97 13.59
N GLY A 105 -2.73 15.80 12.90
CA GLY A 105 -4.14 15.55 12.62
C GLY A 105 -4.34 14.21 11.91
N TYR A 106 -3.57 13.92 10.85
CA TYR A 106 -3.65 12.63 10.17
C TYR A 106 -3.21 11.46 11.06
N VAL A 107 -2.09 11.58 11.77
CA VAL A 107 -1.62 10.54 12.70
C VAL A 107 -2.66 10.23 13.79
N SER A 108 -3.42 11.24 14.25
CA SER A 108 -4.46 11.04 15.27
C SER A 108 -5.66 10.22 14.79
N ARG A 109 -5.88 10.15 13.47
CA ARG A 109 -6.96 9.38 12.84
C ARG A 109 -6.56 7.95 12.52
N LEU A 110 -5.28 7.60 12.67
CA LEU A 110 -4.81 6.24 12.45
C LEU A 110 -5.45 5.30 13.49
N GLY A 111 -6.25 4.36 12.99
CA GLY A 111 -6.80 3.28 13.80
C GLY A 111 -5.73 2.33 14.32
N ARG A 112 -6.08 1.50 15.29
CA ARG A 112 -5.23 0.38 15.70
C ARG A 112 -5.27 -0.66 14.58
N ALA A 113 -4.22 -0.69 13.75
CA ALA A 113 -4.07 -1.76 12.76
C ALA A 113 -4.08 -3.12 13.48
N ALA A 114 -4.93 -4.05 13.02
CA ALA A 114 -5.01 -5.37 13.61
C ALA A 114 -3.65 -6.08 13.52
N THR A 115 -3.08 -6.43 14.68
CA THR A 115 -1.74 -7.03 14.81
C THR A 115 -1.51 -8.23 13.87
N ARG A 116 -2.54 -9.04 13.60
CA ARG A 116 -2.46 -10.20 12.68
C ARG A 116 -2.33 -9.83 11.21
N ALA A 117 -2.93 -8.73 10.76
CA ALA A 117 -2.80 -8.27 9.38
C ALA A 117 -1.36 -7.82 9.11
N GLN A 118 -0.71 -7.18 10.08
CA GLN A 118 0.70 -6.78 10.00
C GLN A 118 1.66 -7.96 9.78
N TRP A 119 1.42 -9.09 10.45
CA TRP A 119 2.23 -10.30 10.29
C TRP A 119 2.10 -10.95 8.91
N GLN A 120 0.90 -11.00 8.35
CA GLN A 120 0.68 -11.60 7.04
C GLN A 120 1.30 -10.78 5.91
N LEU A 121 1.47 -9.47 6.10
CA LEU A 121 2.22 -8.60 5.19
C LEU A 121 3.72 -8.93 5.18
N LEU A 122 4.30 -9.39 6.29
CA LEU A 122 5.74 -9.70 6.38
C LEU A 122 6.10 -11.05 5.73
N VAL A 123 5.18 -12.01 5.74
CA VAL A 123 5.41 -13.40 5.27
C VAL A 123 4.84 -13.64 3.87
N ALA A 124 4.05 -12.73 3.31
CA ALA A 124 3.50 -12.88 1.98
C ALA A 124 4.62 -12.95 0.92
N GLY A 125 4.59 -14.02 0.13
CA GLY A 125 5.44 -14.18 -1.04
C GLY A 125 4.98 -13.31 -2.21
N THR A 126 5.65 -13.49 -3.35
CA THR A 126 5.34 -12.83 -4.62
C THR A 126 3.83 -12.94 -4.95
N PRO A 127 3.15 -11.84 -5.31
CA PRO A 127 1.76 -11.92 -5.76
C PRO A 127 1.60 -12.83 -6.98
N GLU A 128 0.48 -13.54 -7.04
CA GLU A 128 0.07 -14.30 -8.23
C GLU A 128 -0.23 -13.35 -9.40
N SER A 129 -0.12 -13.84 -10.64
CA SER A 129 -0.39 -13.05 -11.83
C SER A 129 -1.85 -12.55 -11.86
N PRO A 130 -2.12 -11.29 -12.25
CA PRO A 130 -3.47 -10.79 -12.42
C PRO A 130 -4.30 -11.58 -13.45
N VAL A 131 -5.58 -11.77 -13.16
CA VAL A 131 -6.54 -12.35 -14.11
C VAL A 131 -6.93 -11.29 -15.14
N GLY A 132 -6.90 -11.66 -16.42
CA GLY A 132 -7.25 -10.75 -17.52
C GLY A 132 -6.15 -9.76 -17.90
N ALA A 133 -4.96 -9.87 -17.31
CA ALA A 133 -3.79 -9.03 -17.58
C ALA A 133 -4.08 -7.50 -17.58
N PRO A 134 -4.81 -6.95 -16.58
CA PRO A 134 -5.04 -5.52 -16.50
C PRO A 134 -3.72 -4.75 -16.36
N PRO A 135 -3.65 -3.50 -16.85
CA PRO A 135 -2.54 -2.62 -16.56
C PRO A 135 -2.45 -2.36 -15.05
N VAL A 136 -1.24 -2.41 -14.49
CA VAL A 136 -0.98 -2.15 -13.08
C VAL A 136 0.11 -1.10 -12.92
N LEU A 137 -0.21 0.01 -12.26
CA LEU A 137 0.71 1.08 -11.94
C LEU A 137 1.26 0.91 -10.53
N ILE A 138 2.57 1.04 -10.37
CA ILE A 138 3.21 1.20 -9.06
C ILE A 138 3.57 2.66 -8.88
N VAL A 139 3.15 3.24 -7.76
CA VAL A 139 3.42 4.64 -7.39
C VAL A 139 4.15 4.67 -6.07
N GLY A 140 5.09 5.60 -5.88
CA GLY A 140 5.71 5.81 -4.56
C GLY A 140 6.71 6.94 -4.56
N SER A 141 7.49 7.05 -3.48
CA SER A 141 8.57 8.02 -3.36
C SER A 141 9.91 7.32 -3.12
N PRO A 142 11.03 7.80 -3.71
CA PRO A 142 12.35 7.34 -3.33
C PRO A 142 12.73 7.72 -1.89
N ASP A 143 12.09 8.74 -1.33
CA ASP A 143 12.32 9.26 0.03
C ASP A 143 11.43 8.60 1.10
N ASP A 144 10.62 7.62 0.70
CA ASP A 144 9.78 6.82 1.60
C ASP A 144 10.66 6.01 2.58
N GLN A 145 10.47 6.27 3.88
CA GLN A 145 11.22 5.61 4.95
C GLN A 145 10.69 4.23 5.33
N LEU A 146 9.54 3.83 4.81
CA LEU A 146 8.89 2.54 5.05
C LEU A 146 9.05 1.60 3.86
N VAL A 147 8.94 2.12 2.62
CA VAL A 147 9.05 1.33 1.39
C VAL A 147 10.21 1.85 0.54
N PRO A 148 11.35 1.13 0.49
CA PRO A 148 12.50 1.61 -0.29
C PRO A 148 12.22 1.57 -1.80
N GLN A 149 12.83 2.49 -2.55
CA GLN A 149 12.72 2.53 -4.02
C GLN A 149 12.98 1.18 -4.71
N SER A 150 13.92 0.38 -4.20
CA SER A 150 14.20 -0.96 -4.74
C SER A 150 13.03 -1.93 -4.61
N ALA A 151 12.17 -1.77 -3.60
CA ALA A 151 10.93 -2.52 -3.47
C ALA A 151 9.89 -2.07 -4.52
N LEU A 152 9.80 -0.76 -4.80
CA LEU A 152 8.92 -0.21 -5.83
C LEU A 152 9.32 -0.69 -7.23
N VAL A 153 10.61 -0.62 -7.57
CA VAL A 153 11.14 -1.10 -8.85
C VAL A 153 10.86 -2.59 -9.02
N ARG A 154 11.08 -3.38 -7.97
CA ARG A 154 10.80 -4.82 -8.03
C ARG A 154 9.31 -5.13 -8.16
N ALA A 155 8.45 -4.41 -7.45
CA ALA A 155 7.00 -4.54 -7.59
C ALA A 155 6.56 -4.23 -9.03
N ALA A 156 7.09 -3.17 -9.63
CA ALA A 156 6.75 -2.77 -10.99
C ALA A 156 7.19 -3.81 -12.03
N SER A 157 8.36 -4.43 -11.81
CA SER A 157 8.84 -5.50 -12.71
C SER A 157 7.93 -6.73 -12.73
N TRP A 158 7.17 -7.01 -11.65
CA TRP A 158 6.20 -8.11 -11.64
C TRP A 158 5.01 -7.86 -12.57
N TYR A 159 4.73 -6.59 -12.88
CA TYR A 159 3.65 -6.17 -13.77
C TYR A 159 4.16 -5.64 -15.12
N GLY A 160 5.45 -5.87 -15.45
CA GLY A 160 6.03 -5.49 -16.73
C GLY A 160 6.27 -4.00 -16.92
N GLY A 161 6.35 -3.22 -15.84
CA GLY A 161 6.50 -1.75 -15.91
C GLY A 161 7.62 -1.19 -15.03
N ALA A 162 7.66 0.14 -14.97
CA ALA A 162 8.49 0.91 -14.05
C ALA A 162 7.60 1.70 -13.08
N PRO A 163 8.06 1.97 -11.84
CA PRO A 163 7.28 2.73 -10.89
C PRO A 163 7.26 4.21 -11.27
N LEU A 164 6.14 4.88 -11.01
CA LEU A 164 6.05 6.33 -11.03
C LEU A 164 6.52 6.87 -9.66
N LEU A 165 7.59 7.66 -9.69
CA LEU A 165 8.29 8.10 -8.48
C LEU A 165 8.11 9.59 -8.26
N PHE A 166 7.79 9.97 -7.02
CA PHE A 166 7.61 11.36 -6.59
C PHE A 166 8.64 11.74 -5.52
N PRO A 167 9.82 12.27 -5.90
CA PRO A 167 10.85 12.69 -4.95
C PRO A 167 10.36 13.76 -3.98
N GLY A 168 10.86 13.72 -2.75
CA GLY A 168 10.54 14.64 -1.66
C GLY A 168 9.23 14.36 -0.92
N MET A 169 8.53 13.28 -1.24
CA MET A 169 7.28 12.89 -0.59
C MET A 169 7.49 11.78 0.44
N GLY A 170 6.59 11.68 1.42
CA GLY A 170 6.54 10.61 2.41
C GLY A 170 5.83 9.35 1.91
N HIS A 171 5.64 8.39 2.82
CA HIS A 171 4.90 7.16 2.57
C HIS A 171 3.45 7.43 2.17
N ASP A 172 2.77 8.31 2.92
CA ASP A 172 1.37 8.70 2.72
C ASP A 172 1.28 9.83 1.69
N LEU A 173 1.89 9.63 0.51
CA LEU A 173 2.01 10.66 -0.54
C LEU A 173 0.67 11.27 -0.98
N MET A 174 -0.44 10.54 -0.85
CA MET A 174 -1.80 11.01 -1.15
C MET A 174 -2.35 12.02 -0.13
N LEU A 175 -1.67 12.19 1.02
CA LEU A 175 -2.04 13.12 2.08
C LEU A 175 -0.92 14.13 2.37
N ASP A 176 0.17 14.07 1.59
CA ASP A 176 1.33 14.92 1.78
C ASP A 176 1.12 16.33 1.20
N ALA A 177 2.07 17.23 1.41
CA ALA A 177 1.99 18.64 0.99
C ALA A 177 1.69 18.78 -0.52
N ARG A 178 2.29 17.92 -1.34
CA ARG A 178 2.16 17.90 -2.80
C ARG A 178 1.21 16.81 -3.31
N TRP A 179 0.22 16.40 -2.51
CA TRP A 179 -0.67 15.27 -2.82
C TRP A 179 -1.36 15.34 -4.20
N ALA A 180 -1.58 16.54 -4.75
CA ALA A 180 -2.22 16.70 -6.05
C ALA A 180 -1.37 16.09 -7.18
N GLU A 181 -0.05 16.27 -7.12
CA GLU A 181 0.90 15.81 -8.14
C GLU A 181 0.79 14.29 -8.43
N PRO A 182 0.82 13.39 -7.43
CA PRO A 182 0.63 11.96 -7.68
C PRO A 182 -0.79 11.59 -8.08
N ILE A 183 -1.82 12.31 -7.60
CA ILE A 183 -3.21 12.02 -7.97
C ILE A 183 -3.46 12.37 -9.45
N ASP A 184 -3.02 13.54 -9.90
CA ASP A 184 -3.15 13.97 -11.30
C ASP A 184 -2.44 12.99 -12.23
N ALA A 185 -1.22 12.59 -11.90
CA ALA A 185 -0.48 11.63 -12.71
C ALA A 185 -1.10 10.21 -12.73
N ILE A 186 -1.75 9.78 -11.63
CA ILE A 186 -2.52 8.53 -11.60
C ILE A 186 -3.75 8.63 -12.51
N LEU A 187 -4.46 9.76 -12.49
CA LEU A 187 -5.62 9.98 -13.33
C LEU A 187 -5.23 10.00 -14.82
N ASP A 188 -4.19 10.75 -15.18
CA ASP A 188 -3.63 10.79 -16.53
C ASP A 188 -3.21 9.40 -17.03
N TRP A 189 -2.67 8.56 -16.15
CA TRP A 189 -2.33 7.18 -16.48
C TRP A 189 -3.59 6.34 -16.68
N LEU A 190 -4.61 6.49 -15.83
CA LEU A 190 -5.87 5.75 -15.92
C LEU A 190 -6.71 6.10 -17.16
N GLU A 191 -6.55 7.30 -17.72
CA GLU A 191 -7.18 7.69 -18.98
C GLU A 191 -6.55 7.00 -20.18
N LYS A 192 -5.25 6.68 -20.10
CA LYS A 192 -4.47 6.00 -21.15
C LYS A 192 -4.55 4.47 -21.04
N ALA A 193 -5.04 3.95 -19.92
CA ALA A 193 -5.09 2.54 -19.56
C ALA A 193 -6.37 1.82 -20.01
#